data_AF-A0A672L495-F1
#
_entry.id   AF-A0A672L495-F1
#
_cell.length_a   1.000
_cell.length_b   1.000
_cell.length_c   1.000
_cell.angle_alpha   90.00
_cell.angle_beta   90.00
_cell.angle_gamma   90.00
#
_symmetry.space_group_name_H-M   'P 1'
#
loop_
_entity.id
_entity.type
_entity.pdbx_description
1 polymer ?
#
loop_
_entity_poly.entity_id
_entity_poly.type
_entity_poly.pdbx_seq_one_letter_code
_entity_poly.pdbx_strand_id
1 'polypeptide(L)'
;KMFFKGHPMKPHRIRMTHNLLLNYGLYRKMEIYRPHKANAEEMTKYHSDDYIKFLLMEMYQPSAVVLQCGADSLSGDRLGCFNLTIKGHAKCVEYMKSFNLPLLMLGGGGYTIRNVARCWTYETAVALDSTIPNELPYNDYFEYFGPDFKLHISPSNMTNQNTNDYLEKIK
;
A
#
# COMPACT_ATOMS: atom_id res chain seq x y z
N LYS A 1 -17.48 9.11 -17.52
CA LYS A 1 -16.54 8.01 -17.14
C LYS A 1 -15.47 8.62 -16.25
N MET A 2 -15.20 8.07 -15.06
CA MET A 2 -14.36 8.71 -14.03
C MET A 2 -12.88 8.86 -14.40
N PHE A 3 -12.35 7.99 -15.27
CA PHE A 3 -10.98 8.07 -15.77
C PHE A 3 -10.97 8.04 -17.30
N PHE A 4 -10.13 8.87 -17.92
CA PHE A 4 -10.04 9.09 -19.37
C PHE A 4 -8.68 8.64 -19.95
N LYS A 5 -8.54 8.66 -21.29
CA LYS A 5 -7.29 8.31 -21.98
C LYS A 5 -6.17 9.26 -21.55
N GLY A 6 -5.10 8.74 -20.97
CA GLY A 6 -3.99 9.51 -20.40
C GLY A 6 -3.99 9.63 -18.87
N HIS A 7 -5.16 9.56 -18.21
CA HIS A 7 -5.28 9.76 -16.75
C HIS A 7 -4.36 8.81 -15.93
N PRO A 8 -3.59 9.29 -14.92
CA PRO A 8 -2.57 8.48 -14.26
C PRO A 8 -3.13 7.35 -13.40
N MET A 9 -4.26 7.56 -12.70
CA MET A 9 -4.90 6.51 -11.89
C MET A 9 -5.39 5.36 -12.79
N LYS A 10 -4.87 4.15 -12.56
CA LYS A 10 -5.26 2.91 -13.25
C LYS A 10 -5.78 1.87 -12.25
N PRO A 11 -7.11 1.65 -12.12
CA PRO A 11 -7.67 0.64 -11.22
C PRO A 11 -7.16 -0.80 -11.46
N HIS A 12 -6.67 -1.10 -12.66
CA HIS A 12 -6.08 -2.40 -13.04
C HIS A 12 -4.97 -2.90 -12.09
N ARG A 13 -4.23 -2.01 -11.40
CA ARG A 13 -3.22 -2.36 -10.39
C ARG A 13 -3.77 -3.26 -9.26
N ILE A 14 -5.06 -3.13 -8.92
CA ILE A 14 -5.75 -3.99 -7.95
C ILE A 14 -5.86 -5.43 -8.48
N ARG A 15 -6.19 -5.62 -9.77
CA ARG A 15 -6.26 -6.96 -10.40
C ARG A 15 -4.87 -7.60 -10.55
N MET A 16 -3.82 -6.79 -10.77
CA MET A 16 -2.44 -7.27 -10.75
C MET A 16 -2.05 -7.79 -9.36
N THR A 17 -2.34 -7.02 -8.31
CA THR A 17 -2.12 -7.44 -6.90
C THR A 17 -2.86 -8.76 -6.61
N HIS A 18 -4.14 -8.85 -6.95
CA HIS A 18 -4.96 -10.04 -6.75
C HIS A 18 -4.38 -11.30 -7.46
N ASN A 19 -3.81 -11.14 -8.64
CA ASN A 19 -3.14 -12.23 -9.37
C ASN A 19 -1.84 -12.68 -8.69
N LEU A 20 -1.06 -11.76 -8.13
CA LEU A 20 0.11 -12.12 -7.33
C LEU A 20 -0.30 -12.81 -6.03
N LEU A 21 -1.33 -12.32 -5.32
CA LEU A 21 -1.85 -12.95 -4.09
C LEU A 21 -2.33 -14.40 -4.33
N LEU A 22 -2.96 -14.67 -5.46
CA LEU A 22 -3.35 -16.02 -5.88
C LEU A 22 -2.13 -16.93 -6.09
N ASN A 23 -1.15 -16.47 -6.89
CA ASN A 23 -0.03 -17.30 -7.32
C ASN A 23 1.10 -17.41 -6.29
N TYR A 24 1.20 -16.49 -5.32
CA TYR A 24 1.99 -16.66 -4.08
C TYR A 24 1.28 -17.55 -3.04
N GLY A 25 0.04 -17.97 -3.28
CA GLY A 25 -0.76 -18.77 -2.35
C GLY A 25 -1.30 -17.99 -1.14
N LEU A 26 -0.99 -16.70 -0.98
CA LEU A 26 -1.49 -15.84 0.10
C LEU A 26 -3.03 -15.76 0.12
N TYR A 27 -3.67 -15.80 -1.05
CA TYR A 27 -5.13 -15.88 -1.19
C TYR A 27 -5.75 -17.06 -0.42
N ARG A 28 -5.01 -18.16 -0.21
CA ARG A 28 -5.49 -19.35 0.52
C ARG A 28 -5.33 -19.23 2.04
N LYS A 29 -4.72 -18.15 2.55
CA LYS A 29 -4.43 -17.90 3.97
C LYS A 29 -5.36 -16.86 4.61
N MET A 30 -6.35 -16.37 3.88
CA MET A 30 -7.30 -15.35 4.34
C MET A 30 -8.70 -15.63 3.81
N GLU A 31 -9.71 -15.15 4.52
CA GLU A 31 -11.09 -15.19 4.04
C GLU A 31 -11.31 -14.16 2.93
N ILE A 32 -11.96 -14.58 1.83
CA ILE A 32 -12.14 -13.75 0.64
C ILE A 32 -13.62 -13.40 0.45
N TYR A 33 -13.95 -12.15 0.74
CA TYR A 33 -15.29 -11.60 0.59
C TYR A 33 -15.44 -10.80 -0.71
N ARG A 34 -16.56 -10.97 -1.41
CA ARG A 34 -16.97 -10.10 -2.52
C ARG A 34 -17.86 -8.99 -1.94
N PRO A 35 -17.43 -7.71 -1.96
CA PRO A 35 -18.26 -6.63 -1.44
C PRO A 35 -19.53 -6.48 -2.28
N HIS A 36 -20.64 -6.16 -1.61
CA HIS A 36 -21.83 -5.64 -2.26
C HIS A 36 -21.58 -4.19 -2.72
N LYS A 37 -22.48 -3.62 -3.53
CA LYS A 37 -22.39 -2.20 -3.90
C LYS A 37 -22.95 -1.36 -2.76
N ALA A 38 -22.10 -0.53 -2.15
CA ALA A 38 -22.57 0.50 -1.22
C ALA A 38 -23.64 1.37 -1.90
N ASN A 39 -24.68 1.72 -1.15
CA ASN A 39 -25.82 2.48 -1.63
C ASN A 39 -25.66 3.99 -1.33
N ALA A 40 -26.58 4.82 -1.84
CA ALA A 40 -26.49 6.27 -1.68
C ALA A 40 -26.60 6.73 -0.22
N GLU A 41 -27.50 6.12 0.56
CA GLU A 41 -27.72 6.44 1.98
C GLU A 41 -26.47 6.16 2.82
N GLU A 42 -25.76 5.06 2.54
CA GLU A 42 -24.48 4.72 3.17
C GLU A 42 -23.39 5.75 2.86
N MET A 43 -23.28 6.19 1.60
CA MET A 43 -22.27 7.17 1.19
C MET A 43 -22.52 8.57 1.79
N THR A 44 -23.78 8.96 2.01
CA THR A 44 -24.12 10.28 2.56
C THR A 44 -23.90 10.44 4.07
N LYS A 45 -23.48 9.39 4.79
CA LYS A 45 -23.36 9.42 6.27
C LYS A 45 -22.12 10.14 6.83
N TYR A 46 -21.19 10.62 6.00
CA TYR A 46 -19.86 11.04 6.47
C TYR A 46 -19.28 12.30 5.78
N HIS A 47 -19.97 13.45 5.87
CA HIS A 47 -19.42 14.76 5.50
C HIS A 47 -19.75 15.83 6.57
N SER A 48 -18.74 16.18 7.37
CA SER A 48 -18.71 17.30 8.32
C SER A 48 -17.24 17.62 8.66
N ASP A 49 -16.88 18.89 8.88
CA ASP A 49 -15.52 19.39 8.60
C ASP A 49 -14.41 19.12 9.65
N ASP A 50 -14.74 18.67 10.86
CA ASP A 50 -13.76 18.61 11.97
C ASP A 50 -12.93 17.32 12.05
N TYR A 51 -11.71 17.31 11.49
CA TYR A 51 -10.73 16.23 11.73
C TYR A 51 -9.25 16.69 11.73
N ILE A 52 -8.73 17.16 12.87
CA ILE A 52 -7.28 17.21 13.20
C ILE A 52 -7.09 17.08 14.74
N LYS A 53 -6.71 15.89 15.27
CA LYS A 53 -5.78 15.71 16.43
C LYS A 53 -5.54 14.25 16.88
N PHE A 54 -4.46 14.11 17.68
CA PHE A 54 -3.69 12.93 18.13
C PHE A 54 -3.24 11.96 17.02
N LEU A 55 -1.91 11.90 16.79
CA LEU A 55 -1.23 10.98 15.88
C LEU A 55 -0.31 9.99 16.64
N LEU A 56 -0.35 10.02 17.98
CA LEU A 56 0.48 9.21 18.86
C LEU A 56 -0.38 8.19 19.60
N MET A 57 -0.04 6.90 19.46
CA MET A 57 -0.80 5.79 20.05
C MET A 57 -0.96 5.92 21.57
N GLU A 58 0.04 6.49 22.25
CA GLU A 58 0.04 6.76 23.69
C GLU A 58 -0.97 7.85 24.12
N MET A 59 -1.37 8.73 23.19
CA MET A 59 -2.12 9.98 23.46
C MET A 59 -3.55 10.03 22.88
N TYR A 60 -3.83 9.47 21.68
CA TYR A 60 -5.25 9.26 21.11
C TYR A 60 -5.67 8.02 22.07
N GLN A 61 -4.82 6.99 22.28
CA GLN A 61 -5.20 5.66 22.80
C GLN A 61 -6.36 5.00 22.02
N PRO A 62 -6.12 4.56 20.78
CA PRO A 62 -7.17 4.09 19.89
C PRO A 62 -7.56 2.63 20.18
N SER A 63 -8.83 2.29 19.98
CA SER A 63 -9.35 0.92 20.04
C SER A 63 -9.36 0.19 18.68
N ALA A 64 -9.10 0.90 17.58
CA ALA A 64 -8.98 0.38 16.22
C ALA A 64 -8.13 1.32 15.36
N VAL A 65 -7.55 0.82 14.26
CA VAL A 65 -6.67 1.56 13.35
C VAL A 65 -7.14 1.38 11.90
N VAL A 66 -7.18 2.48 11.14
CA VAL A 66 -7.36 2.45 9.68
C VAL A 66 -6.07 2.95 9.02
N LEU A 67 -5.38 2.09 8.27
CA LEU A 67 -4.07 2.37 7.69
C LEU A 67 -4.15 2.52 6.17
N GLN A 68 -3.93 3.74 5.68
CA GLN A 68 -3.91 4.09 4.26
C GLN A 68 -2.52 3.77 3.67
N CYS A 69 -2.42 2.65 2.95
CA CYS A 69 -1.18 2.11 2.38
C CYS A 69 -0.89 2.75 1.00
N GLY A 70 -0.52 4.04 0.99
CA GLY A 70 -0.24 4.84 -0.20
C GLY A 70 1.07 4.45 -0.88
N ALA A 71 0.99 3.87 -2.09
CA ALA A 71 2.12 3.29 -2.82
C ALA A 71 2.80 4.26 -3.82
N ASP A 72 2.44 5.53 -3.82
CA ASP A 72 3.15 6.63 -4.51
C ASP A 72 4.33 7.18 -3.71
N SER A 73 4.43 6.87 -2.41
CA SER A 73 5.62 7.14 -1.59
C SER A 73 6.83 6.24 -1.95
N LEU A 74 6.68 5.31 -2.91
CA LEU A 74 7.72 4.40 -3.36
C LEU A 74 8.68 5.03 -4.38
N SER A 75 9.94 4.58 -4.32
CA SER A 75 10.97 4.86 -5.34
C SER A 75 10.46 4.53 -6.76
N GLY A 76 10.64 5.48 -7.67
CA GLY A 76 10.26 5.32 -9.07
C GLY A 76 8.75 5.32 -9.33
N ASP A 77 7.94 5.96 -8.47
CA ASP A 77 6.58 6.33 -8.84
C ASP A 77 6.55 7.37 -9.99
N ARG A 78 5.37 7.62 -10.59
CA ARG A 78 5.18 8.58 -11.68
C ARG A 78 4.78 9.99 -11.21
N LEU A 79 4.21 10.12 -10.03
CA LEU A 79 3.79 11.40 -9.44
C LEU A 79 4.48 11.65 -8.08
N GLY A 80 4.75 10.60 -7.31
CA GLY A 80 5.52 10.71 -6.07
C GLY A 80 7.02 10.90 -6.31
N CYS A 81 7.66 11.64 -5.40
CA CYS A 81 9.09 11.99 -5.44
C CYS A 81 9.89 11.42 -4.25
N PHE A 82 9.34 10.43 -3.55
CA PHE A 82 10.02 9.75 -2.43
C PHE A 82 10.86 8.56 -2.93
N ASN A 83 11.81 8.12 -2.09
CA ASN A 83 12.80 7.09 -2.44
C ASN A 83 12.62 5.79 -1.62
N LEU A 84 11.41 5.48 -1.13
CA LEU A 84 11.16 4.31 -0.28
C LEU A 84 11.22 3.00 -1.08
N THR A 85 11.75 1.94 -0.45
CA THR A 85 11.60 0.57 -0.95
C THR A 85 10.32 -0.07 -0.40
N ILE A 86 9.84 -1.12 -1.06
CA ILE A 86 8.71 -1.94 -0.57
C ILE A 86 8.97 -2.49 0.84
N LYS A 87 10.23 -2.81 1.19
CA LYS A 87 10.58 -3.25 2.55
C LYS A 87 10.50 -2.12 3.57
N GLY A 88 10.98 -0.92 3.23
CA GLY A 88 10.90 0.25 4.10
C GLY A 88 9.47 0.75 4.30
N HIS A 89 8.64 0.68 3.26
CA HIS A 89 7.22 1.02 3.31
C HIS A 89 6.43 0.01 4.16
N ALA A 90 6.59 -1.29 3.92
CA ALA A 90 5.92 -2.33 4.70
C ALA A 90 6.35 -2.41 6.17
N LYS A 91 7.48 -1.80 6.57
CA LYS A 91 7.84 -1.64 7.99
C LYS A 91 6.82 -0.78 8.76
N CYS A 92 6.13 0.15 8.10
CA CYS A 92 5.02 0.89 8.71
C CYS A 92 3.82 -0.03 8.99
N VAL A 93 3.51 -0.96 8.09
CA VAL A 93 2.46 -1.98 8.30
C VAL A 93 2.83 -2.91 9.46
N GLU A 94 4.07 -3.39 9.48
CA GLU A 94 4.60 -4.25 10.55
C GLU A 94 4.55 -3.55 11.93
N TYR A 95 4.94 -2.27 11.99
CA TYR A 95 4.84 -1.45 13.19
C TYR A 95 3.39 -1.25 13.65
N MET A 96 2.48 -0.84 12.76
CA MET A 96 1.07 -0.64 13.14
C MET A 96 0.37 -1.95 13.53
N LYS A 97 0.77 -3.09 12.93
CA LYS A 97 0.32 -4.43 13.31
C LYS A 97 0.80 -4.85 14.71
N SER A 98 1.99 -4.43 15.12
CA SER A 98 2.60 -4.82 16.41
C SER A 98 1.84 -4.32 17.65
N PHE A 99 0.95 -3.33 17.50
CA PHE A 99 0.04 -2.88 18.57
C PHE A 99 -1.11 -3.85 18.86
N ASN A 100 -1.33 -4.88 18.03
CA ASN A 100 -2.37 -5.91 18.19
C ASN A 100 -3.81 -5.36 18.29
N LEU A 101 -4.07 -4.19 17.71
CA LEU A 101 -5.41 -3.62 17.58
C LEU A 101 -6.11 -4.10 16.29
N PRO A 102 -7.45 -4.05 16.22
CA PRO A 102 -8.20 -4.20 14.97
C PRO A 102 -7.68 -3.22 13.90
N LEU A 103 -7.10 -3.77 12.82
CA LEU A 103 -6.39 -3.01 11.78
C LEU A 103 -7.07 -3.19 10.42
N LEU A 104 -7.63 -2.11 9.88
CA LEU A 104 -8.16 -2.04 8.52
C LEU A 104 -7.12 -1.43 7.58
N MET A 105 -6.49 -2.26 6.75
CA MET A 105 -5.57 -1.81 5.70
C MET A 105 -6.35 -1.40 4.45
N LEU A 106 -6.09 -0.20 3.94
CA LEU A 106 -6.66 0.34 2.71
C LEU A 106 -5.56 0.62 1.69
N GLY A 107 -5.88 0.49 0.40
CA GLY A 107 -5.02 1.03 -0.66
C GLY A 107 -5.09 2.56 -0.74
N GLY A 108 -4.74 3.14 -1.88
CA GLY A 108 -4.88 4.58 -2.14
C GLY A 108 -4.00 5.04 -3.29
N GLY A 109 -3.04 5.91 -3.03
CA GLY A 109 -2.08 6.42 -4.01
C GLY A 109 -1.22 5.35 -4.73
N GLY A 110 -0.43 5.77 -5.72
CA GLY A 110 0.52 4.91 -6.46
C GLY A 110 0.19 4.73 -7.94
N TYR A 111 1.13 5.12 -8.81
CA TYR A 111 0.94 5.32 -10.25
C TYR A 111 1.93 4.55 -11.12
N THR A 112 3.09 4.15 -10.59
CA THR A 112 3.89 3.04 -11.17
C THR A 112 3.24 1.71 -10.80
N ILE A 113 2.21 1.31 -11.56
CA ILE A 113 1.30 0.19 -11.26
C ILE A 113 1.99 -1.15 -10.92
N ARG A 114 3.21 -1.38 -11.45
CA ARG A 114 4.03 -2.57 -11.18
C ARG A 114 4.53 -2.58 -9.74
N ASN A 115 5.01 -1.44 -9.26
CA ASN A 115 5.50 -1.27 -7.90
C ASN A 115 4.33 -1.28 -6.90
N VAL A 116 3.17 -0.73 -7.28
CA VAL A 116 1.93 -0.87 -6.48
C VAL A 116 1.53 -2.34 -6.32
N ALA A 117 1.51 -3.11 -7.41
CA ALA A 117 1.15 -4.53 -7.36
C ALA A 117 2.14 -5.33 -6.49
N ARG A 118 3.44 -5.06 -6.62
CA ARG A 118 4.49 -5.64 -5.75
C ARG A 118 4.31 -5.24 -4.27
N CYS A 119 4.03 -3.97 -3.99
CA CYS A 119 3.92 -3.42 -2.64
C CYS A 119 2.75 -4.03 -1.86
N TRP A 120 1.52 -3.87 -2.37
CA TRP A 120 0.32 -4.38 -1.71
C TRP A 120 0.34 -5.92 -1.57
N THR A 121 1.02 -6.64 -2.47
CA THR A 121 1.26 -8.09 -2.32
C THR A 121 2.16 -8.40 -1.12
N TYR A 122 3.27 -7.68 -0.96
CA TYR A 122 4.19 -7.87 0.17
C TYR A 122 3.61 -7.38 1.50
N GLU A 123 2.87 -6.27 1.51
CA GLU A 123 2.16 -5.77 2.69
C GLU A 123 1.06 -6.74 3.15
N THR A 124 0.35 -7.39 2.22
CA THR A 124 -0.57 -8.49 2.55
C THR A 124 0.17 -9.69 3.12
N ALA A 125 1.39 -9.98 2.65
CA ALA A 125 2.23 -11.03 3.21
C ALA A 125 2.64 -10.72 4.67
N VAL A 126 2.96 -9.46 4.97
CA VAL A 126 3.24 -8.96 6.34
C VAL A 126 2.00 -9.02 7.23
N ALA A 127 0.82 -8.65 6.70
CA ALA A 127 -0.45 -8.78 7.43
C ALA A 127 -0.76 -10.24 7.84
N LEU A 128 -0.30 -11.21 7.04
CA LEU A 128 -0.49 -12.65 7.22
C LEU A 128 0.73 -13.36 7.84
N ASP A 129 1.68 -12.62 8.44
CA ASP A 129 2.95 -13.11 9.02
C ASP A 129 3.69 -14.14 8.12
N SER A 130 3.60 -13.93 6.80
CA SER A 130 3.90 -14.94 5.79
C SER A 130 5.09 -14.54 4.92
N THR A 131 6.23 -15.19 5.12
CA THR A 131 7.37 -15.09 4.22
C THR A 131 7.00 -15.53 2.80
N ILE A 132 7.33 -14.71 1.81
CA ILE A 132 7.22 -15.03 0.37
C ILE A 132 8.56 -14.79 -0.33
N PRO A 133 8.92 -15.56 -1.38
CA PRO A 133 10.18 -15.39 -2.08
C PRO A 133 10.20 -14.10 -2.91
N ASN A 134 11.41 -13.57 -3.13
CA ASN A 134 11.62 -12.38 -3.97
C ASN A 134 11.39 -12.66 -5.46
N GLU A 135 11.35 -13.92 -5.89
CA GLU A 135 10.91 -14.31 -7.22
C GLU A 135 9.40 -14.12 -7.35
N LEU A 136 8.93 -13.43 -8.39
CA LEU A 136 7.51 -13.36 -8.70
C LEU A 136 7.04 -14.70 -9.30
N PRO A 137 5.88 -15.24 -8.89
CA PRO A 137 5.30 -16.42 -9.52
C PRO A 137 4.66 -16.04 -10.87
N TYR A 138 4.62 -17.00 -11.79
CA TYR A 138 3.95 -16.82 -13.09
C TYR A 138 2.46 -16.51 -12.93
N ASN A 139 1.92 -15.63 -13.76
CA ASN A 139 0.53 -15.11 -13.71
C ASN A 139 0.17 -14.36 -14.99
N ASP A 140 -1.11 -14.03 -15.20
CA ASP A 140 -1.69 -13.25 -16.32
C ASP A 140 -0.92 -11.96 -16.73
N TYR A 141 -0.08 -11.42 -15.83
CA TYR A 141 0.64 -10.15 -16.01
C TYR A 141 2.15 -10.28 -15.78
N PHE A 142 2.72 -11.49 -15.79
CA PHE A 142 4.11 -11.75 -15.43
C PHE A 142 5.11 -10.90 -16.24
N GLU A 143 4.86 -10.75 -17.54
CA GLU A 143 5.68 -10.00 -18.49
C GLU A 143 5.76 -8.50 -18.16
N TYR A 144 4.79 -7.95 -17.44
CA TYR A 144 4.83 -6.55 -16.98
C TYR A 144 6.02 -6.33 -16.05
N PHE A 145 6.41 -7.33 -15.25
CA PHE A 145 7.47 -7.22 -14.23
C PHE A 145 8.87 -7.49 -14.78
N GLY A 146 9.03 -7.60 -16.11
CA GLY A 146 10.34 -7.66 -16.75
C GLY A 146 11.15 -6.35 -16.62
N PRO A 147 12.49 -6.44 -16.75
CA PRO A 147 13.27 -7.65 -17.07
C PRO A 147 13.67 -8.48 -15.84
N ASP A 148 13.43 -7.99 -14.62
CA ASP A 148 13.99 -8.55 -13.39
C ASP A 148 13.10 -9.64 -12.77
N PHE A 149 11.78 -9.54 -12.94
CA PHE A 149 10.76 -10.44 -12.39
C PHE A 149 10.84 -10.62 -10.86
N LYS A 150 11.41 -9.65 -10.13
CA LYS A 150 11.50 -9.67 -8.67
C LYS A 150 10.35 -8.93 -8.01
N LEU A 151 10.10 -9.23 -6.73
CA LEU A 151 9.11 -8.56 -5.90
C LEU A 151 9.63 -7.21 -5.38
N HIS A 152 10.85 -7.18 -4.85
CA HIS A 152 11.41 -5.99 -4.24
C HIS A 152 12.02 -5.01 -5.25
N ILE A 153 11.95 -3.71 -4.91
CA ILE A 153 12.62 -2.63 -5.63
C ILE A 153 13.75 -2.05 -4.78
N SER A 154 14.83 -1.63 -5.43
CA SER A 154 15.92 -0.86 -4.83
C SER A 154 15.56 0.63 -4.76
N PRO A 155 16.18 1.41 -3.86
CA PRO A 155 16.15 2.86 -3.94
C PRO A 155 16.91 3.34 -5.18
N SER A 156 16.59 4.54 -5.64
CA SER A 156 17.33 5.26 -6.69
C SER A 156 18.47 6.09 -6.10
N ASN A 157 19.37 6.60 -6.95
CA ASN A 157 20.44 7.53 -6.56
C ASN A 157 19.92 8.97 -6.26
N MET A 158 18.63 9.14 -5.98
CA MET A 158 18.03 10.43 -5.63
C MET A 158 18.53 10.90 -4.26
N THR A 159 19.13 12.09 -4.22
CA THR A 159 19.60 12.75 -3.00
C THR A 159 18.45 12.95 -2.01
N ASN A 160 18.59 12.41 -0.80
CA ASN A 160 17.69 12.75 0.31
C ASN A 160 17.96 14.21 0.75
N GLN A 161 16.94 15.07 0.68
CA GLN A 161 17.02 16.47 1.12
C GLN A 161 16.53 16.69 2.55
N ASN A 162 15.96 15.65 3.18
CA ASN A 162 15.51 15.69 4.58
C ASN A 162 16.71 15.44 5.50
N THR A 163 17.36 16.53 5.95
CA THR A 163 18.43 16.49 6.95
C THR A 163 17.90 16.16 8.33
N ASN A 164 18.75 15.62 9.21
CA ASN A 164 18.38 15.32 10.60
C ASN A 164 17.85 16.57 11.33
N ASP A 165 18.55 17.69 11.18
CA ASP A 165 18.19 19.03 11.67
C ASP A 165 16.85 19.57 11.17
N TYR A 166 16.33 19.06 10.04
CA TYR A 166 15.01 19.40 9.51
C TYR A 166 13.93 18.50 10.15
N LEU A 167 14.21 17.20 10.27
CA LEU A 167 13.27 16.21 10.81
C LEU A 167 13.03 16.40 12.32
N GLU A 168 14.08 16.57 13.12
CA GLU A 168 13.98 16.76 14.58
C GLU A 168 13.41 18.14 14.98
N LYS A 169 13.14 19.05 14.02
CA LYS A 169 12.42 20.33 14.24
C LYS A 169 10.91 20.25 13.98
N ILE A 170 10.43 19.12 13.44
CA ILE A 170 9.01 18.92 13.05
C ILE A 170 8.31 17.88 13.97
N LYS A 171 9.11 17.06 14.63
CA LYS A 171 8.75 15.93 15.49
C LYS A 171 8.30 16.35 16.89
#